data_AF-A0A239LFS4-F1
#
_entry.id   AF-A0A239LFS4-F1
#
_cell.length_a   1.000
_cell.length_b   1.000
_cell.length_c   1.000
_cell.angle_alpha   90.00
_cell.angle_beta   90.00
_cell.angle_gamma   90.00
#
_symmetry.space_group_name_H-M   'P 1'
#
loop_
_entity.id
_entity.type
_entity.pdbx_description
1 polymer ?
#
loop_
_entity_poly.entity_id
_entity_poly.type
_entity_poly.pdbx_seq_one_letter_code
_entity_poly.pdbx_strand_id
1 'polypeptide(L)'
;MNDLALIPQRGFDALNVGASTRQNNAICAEGFGNPLLVQEICSEFCIKNGIFGWSADTQKLNMESLEIALNEIAKSKGFPKYSKLKAGPDARKKRQPRQFKDGTSQDKYSAILMAVATIGPKTRTSYDEIRSTLQTMLIPSSMPAKHEITSALVNMSKIAREKIEGEPPIEWVSSEDSLVITDPFLLFYMKWATHHEAPGTQTLFMMEAATTPS
;
A
#
# COMPACT_ATOMS: atom_id res chain seq x y z
N MET A 1 -8.86 2.56 -26.69
CA MET A 1 -8.99 1.39 -25.80
C MET A 1 -7.67 1.30 -25.03
N ASN A 2 -7.68 1.25 -23.70
CA ASN A 2 -6.45 1.09 -22.92
C ASN A 2 -6.06 -0.39 -22.95
N ASP A 3 -4.86 -0.73 -23.43
CA ASP A 3 -4.42 -2.13 -23.58
C ASP A 3 -4.54 -2.94 -22.29
N LEU A 4 -4.48 -2.28 -21.12
CA LEU A 4 -4.73 -2.89 -19.81
C LEU A 4 -6.10 -3.60 -19.72
N ALA A 5 -7.15 -3.06 -20.34
CA ALA A 5 -8.51 -3.62 -20.26
C ALA A 5 -8.63 -4.97 -20.99
N LEU A 6 -7.70 -5.27 -21.92
CA LEU A 6 -7.66 -6.57 -22.59
C LEU A 6 -7.27 -7.70 -21.65
N ILE A 7 -6.58 -7.39 -20.54
CA ILE A 7 -6.14 -8.38 -19.55
C ILE A 7 -7.35 -9.04 -18.87
N PRO A 8 -8.21 -8.30 -18.12
CA PRO A 8 -9.40 -8.90 -17.52
C PRO A 8 -10.34 -9.44 -18.57
N GLN A 9 -10.52 -8.74 -19.71
CA GLN A 9 -11.41 -9.21 -20.77
C GLN A 9 -11.03 -10.61 -21.27
N ARG A 10 -9.78 -10.79 -21.75
CA ARG A 10 -9.34 -12.08 -22.27
C ARG A 10 -9.25 -13.16 -21.19
N GLY A 11 -8.83 -12.79 -19.99
CA GLY A 11 -8.74 -13.71 -18.86
C GLY A 11 -10.11 -14.25 -18.44
N PHE A 12 -11.09 -13.38 -18.28
CA PHE A 12 -12.46 -13.76 -17.91
C PHE A 12 -13.16 -14.52 -19.04
N ASP A 13 -13.00 -14.09 -20.30
CA ASP A 13 -13.55 -14.81 -21.45
C ASP A 13 -13.01 -16.25 -21.52
N ALA A 14 -11.71 -16.45 -21.28
CA ALA A 14 -11.09 -17.78 -21.25
C ALA A 14 -11.61 -18.70 -20.13
N LEU A 15 -12.22 -18.13 -19.09
CA LEU A 15 -12.81 -18.86 -17.96
C LEU A 15 -14.34 -18.97 -18.05
N ASN A 16 -14.95 -18.48 -19.14
CA ASN A 16 -16.39 -18.29 -19.29
C ASN A 16 -17.01 -17.48 -18.14
N VAL A 17 -16.33 -16.39 -17.76
CA VAL A 17 -16.77 -15.46 -16.72
C VAL A 17 -17.42 -14.24 -17.37
N GLY A 18 -18.68 -13.98 -17.03
CA GLY A 18 -19.43 -12.82 -17.51
C GLY A 18 -19.00 -11.55 -16.78
N ALA A 19 -18.03 -10.83 -17.32
CA ALA A 19 -17.55 -9.55 -16.81
C ALA A 19 -17.95 -8.38 -17.72
N SER A 20 -18.59 -7.36 -17.15
CA SER A 20 -18.92 -6.13 -17.88
C SER A 20 -17.70 -5.22 -18.05
N THR A 21 -17.73 -4.35 -19.06
CA THR A 21 -16.71 -3.31 -19.28
C THR A 21 -16.48 -2.46 -18.03
N ARG A 22 -17.54 -2.17 -17.25
CA ARG A 22 -17.44 -1.42 -15.99
C ARG A 22 -16.59 -2.16 -14.95
N GLN A 23 -16.78 -3.48 -14.81
CA GLN A 23 -16.02 -4.30 -13.87
C GLN A 23 -14.54 -4.40 -14.30
N ASN A 24 -14.30 -4.62 -15.60
CA ASN A 24 -12.94 -4.64 -16.16
C ASN A 24 -12.21 -3.32 -15.92
N ASN A 25 -12.89 -2.18 -16.13
CA ASN A 25 -12.32 -0.86 -15.88
C ASN A 25 -12.04 -0.62 -14.39
N ALA A 26 -12.92 -1.10 -13.49
CA ALA A 26 -12.71 -1.00 -12.04
C ALA A 26 -11.44 -1.77 -11.61
N ILE A 27 -11.22 -2.98 -12.14
CA ILE A 27 -10.01 -3.76 -11.90
C ILE A 27 -8.76 -3.04 -12.43
N CYS A 28 -8.83 -2.51 -13.66
CA CYS A 28 -7.70 -1.81 -14.27
C CYS A 28 -7.32 -0.52 -13.53
N ALA A 29 -8.30 0.20 -12.99
CA ALA A 29 -8.07 1.41 -12.20
C ALA A 29 -7.23 1.15 -10.95
N GLU A 30 -7.29 -0.07 -10.41
CA GLU A 30 -6.51 -0.50 -9.24
C GLU A 30 -5.10 -1.00 -9.59
N GLY A 31 -4.82 -1.24 -10.87
CA GLY A 31 -3.53 -1.75 -11.34
C GLY A 31 -2.43 -0.71 -11.44
N PHE A 32 -2.67 0.58 -11.12
CA PHE A 32 -1.70 1.67 -11.26
C PHE A 32 -0.99 1.70 -12.63
N GLY A 33 -1.71 1.34 -13.70
CA GLY A 33 -1.16 1.27 -15.07
C GLY A 33 -0.20 0.09 -15.31
N ASN A 34 -0.04 -0.83 -14.35
CA ASN A 34 0.87 -1.96 -14.44
C ASN A 34 0.14 -3.24 -14.87
N PRO A 35 0.48 -3.84 -16.03
CA PRO A 35 -0.15 -5.06 -16.53
C PRO A 35 -0.05 -6.26 -15.57
N LEU A 36 1.10 -6.44 -14.91
CA LEU A 36 1.31 -7.56 -13.98
C LEU A 36 0.42 -7.41 -12.75
N LEU A 37 0.28 -6.20 -12.20
CA LEU A 37 -0.61 -5.96 -11.07
C LEU A 37 -2.08 -6.18 -11.46
N VAL A 38 -2.50 -5.78 -12.67
CA VAL A 38 -3.86 -6.11 -13.17
C VAL A 38 -4.07 -7.62 -13.25
N GLN A 39 -3.08 -8.38 -13.74
CA GLN A 39 -3.16 -9.84 -13.79
C GLN A 39 -3.28 -10.47 -12.39
N GLU A 40 -2.50 -10.00 -11.42
CA GLU A 40 -2.57 -10.45 -10.03
C GLU A 40 -3.96 -10.15 -9.43
N ILE A 41 -4.51 -8.96 -9.69
CA ILE A 41 -5.88 -8.59 -9.26
C ILE A 41 -6.91 -9.52 -9.90
N CYS A 42 -6.84 -9.76 -11.20
CA CYS A 42 -7.74 -10.70 -11.88
C CYS A 42 -7.68 -12.10 -11.26
N SER A 43 -6.47 -12.60 -11.02
CA SER A 43 -6.24 -13.94 -10.47
C SER A 43 -6.81 -14.08 -9.06
N GLU A 44 -6.44 -13.17 -8.15
CA GLU A 44 -6.93 -13.23 -6.76
C GLU A 44 -8.44 -12.99 -6.70
N PHE A 45 -8.98 -12.11 -7.54
CA PHE A 45 -10.41 -11.87 -7.60
C PHE A 45 -11.17 -13.11 -8.08
N CYS A 46 -10.66 -13.85 -9.08
CA CYS A 46 -11.21 -15.16 -9.45
C CYS A 46 -11.21 -16.14 -8.27
N ILE A 47 -10.09 -16.24 -7.53
CA ILE A 47 -9.97 -17.11 -6.34
C ILE A 47 -11.01 -16.73 -5.29
N LYS A 48 -11.18 -15.44 -4.98
CA LYS A 48 -12.19 -14.98 -4.00
C LYS A 48 -13.64 -15.21 -4.46
N ASN A 49 -13.87 -15.34 -5.76
CA ASN A 49 -15.16 -15.72 -6.33
C ASN A 49 -15.34 -17.25 -6.49
N GLY A 50 -14.36 -18.06 -6.06
CA GLY A 50 -14.40 -19.52 -6.22
C GLY A 50 -14.21 -19.99 -7.66
N ILE A 51 -13.65 -19.14 -8.53
CA ILE A 51 -13.41 -19.41 -9.94
C ILE A 51 -11.97 -19.92 -10.10
N PHE A 52 -11.82 -21.23 -10.27
CA PHE A 52 -10.51 -21.88 -10.39
C PHE A 52 -10.19 -22.38 -11.81
N GLY A 53 -11.13 -22.24 -12.73
CA GLY A 53 -11.00 -22.72 -14.09
C GLY A 53 -12.22 -22.41 -14.93
N TRP A 54 -12.17 -22.87 -16.17
CA TRP A 54 -13.29 -22.77 -17.10
C TRP A 54 -14.49 -23.61 -16.60
N SER A 55 -15.69 -23.10 -16.85
CA SER A 55 -16.96 -23.77 -16.57
C SER A 55 -17.88 -23.71 -17.79
N ALA A 56 -18.72 -24.73 -17.98
CA ALA A 56 -19.74 -24.73 -19.04
C ALA A 56 -20.81 -23.66 -18.80
N ASP A 57 -21.19 -23.46 -17.53
CA ASP A 57 -22.10 -22.39 -17.13
C ASP A 57 -21.33 -21.08 -16.93
N THR A 58 -21.86 -19.99 -17.48
CA THR A 58 -21.24 -18.66 -17.34
C THR A 58 -21.22 -18.23 -15.87
N GLN A 59 -20.01 -18.04 -15.36
CA GLN A 59 -19.75 -17.65 -13.99
C GLN A 59 -19.91 -16.13 -13.84
N LYS A 60 -20.38 -15.64 -12.69
CA LYS A 60 -20.54 -14.20 -12.41
C LYS A 60 -19.56 -13.74 -11.35
N LEU A 61 -19.07 -12.51 -11.50
CA LEU A 61 -18.22 -11.87 -10.51
C LEU A 61 -19.07 -11.18 -9.43
N ASN A 62 -18.85 -11.54 -8.16
CA ASN A 62 -19.30 -10.78 -7.02
C ASN A 62 -18.30 -9.65 -6.71
N MET A 63 -18.67 -8.42 -7.05
CA MET A 63 -17.81 -7.24 -6.84
C MET A 63 -17.53 -6.92 -5.37
N GLU A 64 -18.34 -7.41 -4.42
CA GLU A 64 -18.09 -7.22 -2.98
C GLU A 64 -16.79 -7.91 -2.54
N SER A 65 -16.37 -8.96 -3.26
CA SER A 65 -15.11 -9.66 -2.98
C SER A 65 -13.86 -8.98 -3.55
N LEU A 66 -14.02 -7.91 -4.35
CA LEU A 66 -12.89 -7.24 -4.99
C LEU A 66 -11.97 -6.61 -3.94
N GLU A 67 -12.53 -5.87 -2.98
CA GLU A 67 -11.73 -5.25 -1.92
C GLU A 67 -10.97 -6.28 -1.06
N ILE A 68 -11.57 -7.45 -0.83
CA ILE A 68 -10.93 -8.57 -0.14
C ILE A 68 -9.73 -9.08 -0.93
N ALA A 69 -9.87 -9.24 -2.24
CA ALA A 69 -8.77 -9.64 -3.12
C ALA A 69 -7.63 -8.59 -3.12
N LEU A 70 -7.96 -7.30 -3.18
CA LEU A 70 -6.97 -6.22 -3.18
C LEU A 70 -6.17 -6.19 -1.87
N ASN A 71 -6.84 -6.38 -0.73
CA ASN A 71 -6.18 -6.50 0.58
C ASN A 71 -5.19 -7.68 0.64
N GLU A 72 -5.54 -8.83 0.07
CA GLU A 72 -4.68 -10.02 0.08
C GLU A 72 -3.42 -9.83 -0.78
N ILE A 73 -3.56 -9.23 -1.97
CA ILE A 73 -2.42 -8.89 -2.83
C ILE A 73 -1.48 -7.90 -2.14
N ALA A 74 -2.03 -6.92 -1.43
CA ALA A 74 -1.23 -5.93 -0.72
C ALA A 74 -0.32 -6.63 0.31
N LYS A 75 -0.89 -7.49 1.15
CA LYS A 75 -0.15 -8.24 2.18
C LYS A 75 1.00 -9.08 1.61
N SER A 76 0.82 -9.68 0.43
CA SER A 76 1.79 -10.62 -0.15
C SER A 76 2.89 -9.95 -0.98
N LYS A 77 2.58 -8.93 -1.79
CA LYS A 77 3.51 -8.44 -2.83
C LYS A 77 4.23 -7.12 -2.48
N GLY A 78 3.56 -6.16 -1.86
CA GLY A 78 4.16 -4.85 -1.58
C GLY A 78 4.73 -4.69 -0.17
N PHE A 79 4.28 -5.52 0.78
CA PHE A 79 4.76 -5.50 2.16
C PHE A 79 6.29 -5.64 2.32
N PRO A 80 7.00 -6.53 1.60
CA PRO A 80 8.45 -6.69 1.79
C PRO A 80 9.24 -5.41 1.50
N LYS A 81 8.86 -4.66 0.46
CA LYS A 81 9.52 -3.40 0.09
C LYS A 81 9.19 -2.31 1.12
N TYR A 82 7.90 -2.17 1.47
CA TYR A 82 7.46 -1.24 2.49
C TYR A 82 8.15 -1.48 3.84
N SER A 83 8.22 -2.74 4.28
CA SER A 83 8.85 -3.15 5.53
C SER A 83 10.34 -2.78 5.57
N LYS A 84 11.08 -2.99 4.48
CA LYS A 84 12.49 -2.56 4.37
C LYS A 84 12.66 -1.04 4.49
N LEU A 85 11.78 -0.26 3.85
CA LEU A 85 11.82 1.21 3.91
C LEU A 85 11.49 1.71 5.33
N LYS A 86 10.43 1.17 5.93
CA LYS A 86 10.00 1.44 7.31
C LYS A 86 11.10 1.09 8.31
N ALA A 87 11.81 -0.01 8.08
CA ALA A 87 12.90 -0.46 8.92
C ALA A 87 14.11 0.47 8.94
N GLY A 88 14.24 1.46 8.05
CA GLY A 88 15.30 2.47 8.10
C GLY A 88 16.74 1.91 8.05
N PRO A 89 17.78 2.77 8.19
CA PRO A 89 19.18 2.35 8.06
C PRO A 89 19.65 1.50 9.24
N ASP A 90 19.18 1.82 10.45
CA ASP A 90 19.56 1.18 11.71
C ASP A 90 18.33 0.56 12.41
N ALA A 91 17.98 -0.68 12.08
CA ALA A 91 16.85 -1.38 12.71
C ALA A 91 17.08 -1.70 14.20
N ARG A 92 18.34 -1.73 14.64
CA ARG A 92 18.74 -2.14 16.01
C ARG A 92 18.81 -0.98 17.02
N LYS A 93 18.77 0.28 16.57
CA LYS A 93 18.84 1.44 17.46
C LYS A 93 17.44 1.84 17.93
N LYS A 94 17.30 2.16 19.22
CA LYS A 94 16.07 2.73 19.77
C LYS A 94 15.80 4.08 19.09
N ARG A 95 14.67 4.18 18.39
CA ARG A 95 14.24 5.40 17.69
C ARG A 95 13.34 6.22 18.58
N GLN A 96 13.39 7.54 18.39
CA GLN A 96 12.48 8.44 19.04
C GLN A 96 11.05 8.19 18.52
N PRO A 97 10.10 7.81 19.39
CA PRO A 97 8.70 7.69 19.01
C PRO A 97 8.10 9.07 18.72
N ARG A 98 7.18 9.11 17.75
CA ARG A 98 6.35 10.27 17.39
C ARG A 98 4.90 9.93 17.73
N GLN A 99 4.28 10.76 18.55
CA GLN A 99 2.90 10.56 18.99
C GLN A 99 1.92 11.13 17.97
N PHE A 100 0.90 10.33 17.67
CA PHE A 100 -0.20 10.64 16.76
C PHE A 100 -1.38 11.18 17.56
N LYS A 101 -2.26 11.94 16.89
CA LYS A 101 -3.46 12.51 17.50
C LYS A 101 -4.50 11.44 17.89
N ASP A 102 -4.43 10.26 17.28
CA ASP A 102 -5.27 9.10 17.62
C ASP A 102 -4.76 8.32 18.85
N GLY A 103 -3.68 8.79 19.50
CA GLY A 103 -3.07 8.16 20.66
C GLY A 103 -2.03 7.09 20.32
N THR A 104 -1.85 6.74 19.05
CA THR A 104 -0.82 5.79 18.63
C THR A 104 0.57 6.44 18.58
N SER A 105 1.61 5.63 18.43
CA SER A 105 2.99 6.10 18.42
C SER A 105 3.85 5.27 17.48
N GLN A 106 4.58 5.94 16.60
CA GLN A 106 5.44 5.31 15.59
C GLN A 106 6.74 6.09 15.40
N ASP A 107 7.77 5.49 14.81
CA ASP A 107 8.98 6.25 14.45
C ASP A 107 8.76 7.17 13.23
N LYS A 108 9.75 8.03 12.94
CA LYS A 108 9.67 8.98 11.83
C LYS A 108 9.54 8.33 10.45
N TYR A 109 10.13 7.16 10.21
CA TYR A 109 10.04 6.48 8.91
C TYR A 109 8.62 5.98 8.69
N SER A 110 8.06 5.35 9.72
CA SER A 110 6.69 4.89 9.76
C SER A 110 5.72 6.06 9.58
N ALA A 111 5.91 7.16 10.30
CA ALA A 111 5.06 8.35 10.17
C ALA A 111 5.11 8.96 8.77
N ILE A 112 6.29 9.06 8.15
CA ILE A 112 6.42 9.58 6.78
C ILE A 112 5.72 8.66 5.77
N LEU A 113 5.93 7.35 5.87
CA LEU A 113 5.29 6.39 4.96
C LEU A 113 3.75 6.38 5.12
N MET A 114 3.25 6.50 6.35
CA MET A 114 1.82 6.65 6.61
C MET A 114 1.26 7.96 6.06
N ALA A 115 2.01 9.07 6.15
CA ALA A 115 1.61 10.34 5.56
C ALA A 115 1.53 10.25 4.03
N VAL A 116 2.50 9.60 3.39
CA VAL A 116 2.51 9.35 1.94
C VAL A 116 1.31 8.49 1.52
N ALA A 117 0.99 7.44 2.27
CA ALA A 117 -0.19 6.62 2.03
C ALA A 117 -1.50 7.44 2.18
N THR A 118 -1.58 8.29 3.21
CA THR A 118 -2.77 9.12 3.52
C THR A 118 -3.03 10.19 2.47
N ILE A 119 -2.00 10.76 1.84
CA ILE A 119 -2.14 11.74 0.73
C ILE A 119 -2.85 11.12 -0.48
N GLY A 120 -2.88 9.78 -0.56
CA GLY A 120 -3.19 9.03 -1.75
C GLY A 120 -1.88 8.61 -2.40
N PRO A 121 -1.63 7.30 -2.58
CA PRO A 121 -0.41 6.83 -3.21
C PRO A 121 -0.41 7.28 -4.66
N LYS A 122 0.39 8.31 -4.92
CA LYS A 122 0.68 8.85 -6.23
C LYS A 122 2.17 8.74 -6.48
N THR A 123 2.54 8.74 -7.76
CA THR A 123 3.94 8.59 -8.19
C THR A 123 4.85 9.71 -7.71
N ARG A 124 4.30 10.88 -7.36
CA ARG A 124 5.07 12.05 -6.93
C ARG A 124 4.37 12.81 -5.83
N THR A 125 5.07 12.99 -4.71
CA THR A 125 4.59 13.69 -3.52
C THR A 125 5.62 14.72 -3.06
N SER A 126 5.21 15.98 -2.96
CA SER A 126 6.11 17.06 -2.53
C SER A 126 6.39 17.02 -1.03
N TYR A 127 7.48 17.66 -0.62
CA TYR A 127 7.81 17.89 0.79
C TYR A 127 6.66 18.54 1.56
N ASP A 128 6.06 19.57 0.99
CA ASP A 128 5.00 20.35 1.65
C ASP A 128 3.74 19.52 1.85
N GLU A 129 3.40 18.63 0.92
CA GLU A 129 2.32 17.65 1.11
C GLU A 129 2.64 16.67 2.23
N ILE A 130 3.85 16.10 2.25
CA ILE A 130 4.28 15.20 3.34
C ILE A 130 4.21 15.93 4.68
N ARG A 131 4.73 17.15 4.74
CA ARG A 131 4.80 17.95 5.98
C ARG A 131 3.40 18.33 6.47
N SER A 132 2.53 18.80 5.57
CA SER A 132 1.17 19.18 5.94
C SER A 132 0.36 17.98 6.43
N THR A 133 0.47 16.82 5.77
CA THR A 133 -0.18 15.60 6.25
C THR A 133 0.41 15.11 7.59
N LEU A 134 1.71 15.21 7.81
CA LEU A 134 2.28 14.92 9.14
C LEU A 134 1.72 15.86 10.23
N GLN A 135 1.46 17.14 9.92
CA GLN A 135 0.84 18.08 10.86
C GLN A 135 -0.62 17.74 11.17
N THR A 136 -1.35 17.12 10.24
CA THR A 136 -2.71 16.64 10.51
C THR A 136 -2.70 15.38 11.37
N MET A 137 -1.70 14.50 11.20
CA MET A 137 -1.61 13.21 11.90
C MET A 137 -0.95 13.27 13.30
N LEU A 138 0.09 14.08 13.47
CA LEU A 138 0.92 14.11 14.69
C LEU A 138 0.50 15.22 15.65
N ILE A 139 0.72 15.00 16.94
CA ILE A 139 0.62 16.10 17.92
C ILE A 139 1.75 17.12 17.67
N PRO A 140 1.55 18.43 17.96
CA PRO A 140 2.55 19.46 17.65
C PRO A 140 3.95 19.20 18.23
N SER A 141 4.03 18.70 19.46
CA SER A 141 5.30 18.39 20.14
C SER A 141 6.05 17.20 19.55
N SER A 142 5.38 16.37 18.75
CA SER A 142 5.96 15.21 18.06
C SER A 142 6.38 15.51 16.63
N MET A 143 6.13 16.72 16.12
CA MET A 143 6.47 17.06 14.73
C MET A 143 7.99 16.97 14.48
N PRO A 144 8.46 16.19 13.49
CA PRO A 144 9.87 16.17 13.13
C PRO A 144 10.31 17.49 12.49
N ALA A 145 11.54 17.89 12.75
CA ALA A 145 12.13 19.06 12.09
C ALA A 145 12.36 18.78 10.59
N LYS A 146 12.46 19.84 9.76
CA LYS A 146 12.66 19.70 8.30
C LYS A 146 13.82 18.76 7.95
N HIS A 147 14.98 18.96 8.58
CA HIS A 147 16.16 18.14 8.35
C HIS A 147 15.96 16.66 8.73
N GLU A 148 15.09 16.35 9.71
CA GLU A 148 14.80 14.98 10.09
C GLU A 148 13.95 14.24 9.05
N ILE A 149 13.00 14.96 8.43
CA ILE A 149 12.14 14.45 7.35
C ILE A 149 12.99 14.21 6.10
N THR A 150 13.74 15.21 5.66
CA THR A 150 14.58 15.11 4.45
C THR A 150 15.66 14.04 4.61
N SER A 151 16.31 13.96 5.78
CA SER A 151 17.28 12.88 6.05
C SER A 151 16.64 11.49 6.03
N ALA A 152 15.40 11.35 6.53
CA ALA A 152 14.68 10.08 6.47
C ALA A 152 14.37 9.69 5.02
N LEU A 153 13.92 10.63 4.18
CA LEU A 153 13.64 10.41 2.76
C LEU A 153 14.90 10.01 1.97
N VAL A 154 16.03 10.69 2.22
CA VAL A 154 17.33 10.33 1.65
C VAL A 154 17.75 8.92 2.08
N ASN A 155 17.60 8.58 3.36
CA ASN A 155 17.94 7.26 3.88
C ASN A 155 17.04 6.17 3.27
N MET A 156 15.74 6.42 3.12
CA MET A 156 14.84 5.46 2.47
C MET A 156 15.21 5.26 0.99
N SER A 157 15.62 6.32 0.28
CA SER A 157 16.12 6.21 -1.10
C SER A 157 17.42 5.40 -1.19
N LYS A 158 18.32 5.57 -0.21
CA LYS A 158 19.54 4.75 -0.10
C LYS A 158 19.19 3.27 0.12
N ILE A 159 18.26 2.98 1.03
CA ILE A 159 17.77 1.62 1.30
C ILE A 159 17.12 1.02 0.04
N ALA A 160 16.31 1.81 -0.67
CA ALA A 160 15.68 1.39 -1.92
C ALA A 160 16.71 0.95 -2.96
N ARG A 161 17.82 1.68 -3.09
CA ARG A 161 18.91 1.34 -4.03
C ARG A 161 19.80 0.18 -3.56
N GLU A 162 20.11 0.10 -2.27
CA GLU A 162 21.14 -0.81 -1.76
C GLU A 162 20.60 -2.14 -1.23
N LYS A 163 19.33 -2.18 -0.80
CA LYS A 163 18.76 -3.33 -0.07
C LYS A 163 17.51 -3.93 -0.70
N ILE A 164 17.00 -3.34 -1.77
CA ILE A 164 15.84 -3.84 -2.52
C ILE A 164 16.34 -4.23 -3.90
N GLU A 165 16.07 -5.47 -4.30
CA GLU A 165 16.49 -5.98 -5.61
C GLU A 165 15.63 -5.37 -6.72
N GLY A 166 16.27 -5.13 -7.87
CA GLY A 166 15.63 -4.54 -9.05
C GLY A 166 15.67 -3.01 -9.06
N GLU A 167 14.68 -2.40 -9.71
CA GLU A 167 14.54 -0.95 -9.76
C GLU A 167 14.18 -0.40 -8.36
N PRO A 168 14.85 0.67 -7.88
CA PRO A 168 14.57 1.25 -6.58
C PRO A 168 13.11 1.71 -6.52
N PRO A 169 12.29 1.23 -5.57
CA PRO A 169 10.86 1.51 -5.56
C PRO A 169 10.49 2.95 -5.20
N ILE A 170 11.43 3.70 -4.63
CA ILE A 170 11.28 5.11 -4.30
C ILE A 170 12.59 5.88 -4.52
N GLU A 171 12.47 7.18 -4.73
CA GLU A 171 13.58 8.11 -4.77
C GLU A 171 13.19 9.50 -4.26
N TRP A 172 14.02 10.06 -3.39
CA TRP A 172 13.96 11.45 -2.98
C TRP A 172 14.77 12.32 -3.95
N VAL A 173 14.07 13.18 -4.68
CA VAL A 173 14.64 14.11 -5.66
C VAL A 173 14.83 15.47 -5.02
N SER A 174 16.00 15.70 -4.42
CA SER A 174 16.30 16.93 -3.66
C SER A 174 16.16 18.22 -4.47
N SER A 175 16.44 18.19 -5.78
CA SER A 175 16.28 19.36 -6.67
C SER A 175 14.82 19.77 -6.86
N GLU A 176 13.88 18.88 -6.59
CA GLU A 176 12.44 19.07 -6.79
C GLU A 176 11.67 19.03 -5.46
N ASP A 177 12.37 18.93 -4.31
CA ASP A 177 11.81 18.74 -2.96
C ASP A 177 10.66 17.70 -2.97
N SER A 178 10.86 16.58 -3.68
CA SER A 178 9.80 15.61 -3.99
C SER A 178 10.25 14.16 -3.79
N LEU A 179 9.36 13.35 -3.23
CA LEU A 179 9.44 11.90 -3.20
C LEU A 179 8.77 11.34 -4.44
N VAL A 180 9.51 10.54 -5.20
CA VAL A 180 9.02 9.77 -6.34
C VAL A 180 8.86 8.31 -5.93
N ILE A 181 7.72 7.72 -6.25
CA ILE A 181 7.45 6.29 -6.10
C ILE A 181 7.33 5.71 -7.51
N THR A 182 8.27 4.85 -7.86
CA THR A 182 8.37 4.22 -9.19
C THR A 182 7.70 2.86 -9.23
N ASP A 183 7.56 2.19 -8.08
CA ASP A 183 7.03 0.84 -8.00
C ASP A 183 5.50 0.83 -7.77
N PRO A 184 4.71 0.36 -8.75
CA PRO A 184 3.26 0.26 -8.62
C PRO A 184 2.81 -0.74 -7.54
N PHE A 185 3.60 -1.76 -7.21
CA PHE A 185 3.26 -2.67 -6.11
C PHE A 185 3.42 -1.99 -4.74
N LEU A 186 4.34 -1.03 -4.62
CA LEU A 186 4.46 -0.22 -3.41
C LEU A 186 3.30 0.76 -3.28
N LEU A 187 2.92 1.44 -4.37
CA LEU A 187 1.72 2.30 -4.41
C LEU A 187 0.46 1.52 -4.04
N PHE A 188 0.32 0.32 -4.61
CA PHE A 188 -0.78 -0.58 -4.33
C PHE A 188 -0.85 -0.98 -2.87
N TYR A 189 0.29 -1.37 -2.28
CA TYR A 189 0.35 -1.68 -0.85
C TYR A 189 -0.04 -0.49 0.02
N MET A 190 0.49 0.71 -0.26
CA MET A 190 0.14 1.92 0.48
C MET A 190 -1.35 2.27 0.40
N LYS A 191 -2.03 1.92 -0.71
CA LYS A 191 -3.48 2.14 -0.87
C LYS A 191 -4.31 1.15 -0.07
N TRP A 192 -3.96 -0.14 -0.17
CA TRP A 192 -4.85 -1.24 0.21
C TRP A 192 -4.47 -1.94 1.52
N ALA A 193 -3.32 -1.63 2.11
CA ALA A 193 -2.95 -2.18 3.42
C ALA A 193 -3.82 -1.58 4.54
N THR A 194 -4.81 -2.36 4.98
CA THR A 194 -5.74 -2.04 6.09
C THR A 194 -5.04 -1.78 7.42
N HIS A 195 -3.85 -2.37 7.62
CA HIS A 195 -2.96 -2.05 8.72
C HIS A 195 -1.55 -1.88 8.18
N HIS A 196 -1.00 -0.68 8.29
CA HIS A 196 0.43 -0.42 8.10
C HIS A 196 1.19 -1.00 9.30
N GLU A 197 1.05 -2.30 9.56
CA GLU A 197 1.44 -2.99 10.79
C GLU A 197 2.85 -2.56 11.19
N ALA A 198 2.91 -1.87 12.33
CA ALA A 198 4.15 -1.62 13.01
C ALA A 198 4.61 -2.90 13.67
N PRO A 199 5.90 -3.27 13.54
CA PRO A 199 6.51 -4.12 14.56
C PRO A 199 6.44 -3.33 15.87
N GLY A 200 5.45 -3.61 16.72
CA GLY A 200 5.25 -2.97 18.01
C GLY A 200 3.83 -2.55 18.39
N THR A 201 2.82 -2.65 17.50
CA THR A 201 1.42 -2.36 17.88
C THR A 201 0.66 -3.66 18.10
N GLN A 202 0.96 -4.33 19.21
CA GLN A 202 0.17 -5.45 19.69
C GLN A 202 -0.37 -5.10 21.07
N THR A 203 -1.37 -4.24 21.15
CA THR A 203 -2.30 -4.18 22.30
C THR A 203 -3.56 -3.43 21.87
N LEU A 204 -4.71 -3.88 22.38
CA LEU A 204 -6.03 -3.23 22.34
C LEU A 204 -7.00 -3.54 21.18
N PHE A 205 -7.21 -4.82 20.82
CA PHE A 205 -8.50 -5.25 20.21
C PHE A 205 -8.92 -6.68 20.61
N MET A 206 -8.43 -7.16 21.76
CA MET A 206 -8.79 -8.48 22.31
C MET A 206 -9.12 -8.36 23.80
N MET A 207 -10.04 -7.48 24.20
CA MET A 207 -10.51 -7.39 25.60
C MET A 207 -11.96 -6.90 25.79
N GLU A 208 -12.82 -6.91 24.76
CA GLU A 208 -14.25 -6.56 24.91
C GLU A 208 -15.23 -7.68 24.52
N ALA A 209 -14.79 -8.93 24.48
CA ALA A 209 -15.66 -10.09 24.17
C ALA A 209 -15.73 -11.12 25.32
N ALA A 210 -15.57 -10.70 26.57
CA ALA A 210 -15.66 -11.63 27.71
C ALA A 210 -16.26 -10.96 28.96
N THR A 211 -17.51 -10.50 28.87
CA THR A 211 -18.36 -10.35 30.06
C THR A 211 -19.84 -10.30 29.68
N THR A 212 -20.48 -11.47 29.62
CA THR A 212 -21.91 -11.62 29.87
C THR A 212 -22.08 -12.57 31.05
N PRO A 213 -22.62 -12.12 32.20
CA PRO A 213 -22.96 -13.03 33.28
C PRO A 213 -24.29 -13.74 32.97
N SER A 214 -24.32 -15.02 33.37
CA SER A 214 -25.48 -15.88 33.46
C SER A 214 -26.50 -15.40 34.50
#